data_AF-D6M6H0-F1
#
_entry.id   AF-D6M6H0-F1
#
_cell.length_a   1.000
_cell.length_b   1.000
_cell.length_c   1.000
_cell.angle_alpha   90.00
_cell.angle_beta   90.00
_cell.angle_gamma   90.00
#
_symmetry.space_group_name_H-M   'P 1'
#
loop_
_entity.id
_entity.type
_entity.pdbx_description
1 polymer ?
#
loop_
_entity_poly.entity_id
_entity_poly.type
_entity_poly.pdbx_seq_one_letter_code
_entity_poly.pdbx_strand_id
1 'polypeptide(L)'
;DHRAEQDPGGEAGRPRAVRLQPRRRQGRDRLGPVPRPLRRAPLGVRAPGGPRHLGRGGGRGRRRPPGRTRRPAARARRPVRRVPQGPPAAVQGHGPVPRLPAALRDGAGGIGSLRELIRRHGRALEADLRREYGVRLRDLYTGDLTWRELISYVRGLSPQAATRTALNAGIPEPSGEQIVLADLIDTVNVLDWHFRQGNTAEKAPKAKPAKSYPRWWEPKPDTARRSAERVARLEDARRRKCAREQAIAEGRIA
;
A
#
# COMPACT_ATOMS: atom_id res chain seq x y z
N ASP A 1 35.55 47.69 43.16
CA ASP A 1 35.40 46.49 44.02
C ASP A 1 34.70 45.38 43.23
N HIS A 2 35.34 44.71 42.26
CA HIS A 2 36.33 43.63 42.38
C HIS A 2 35.95 42.49 43.35
N ARG A 3 35.29 41.44 42.82
CA ARG A 3 35.30 40.05 43.34
C ARG A 3 34.86 39.11 42.21
N ALA A 4 35.79 38.52 41.46
CA ALA A 4 36.44 37.23 41.73
C ALA A 4 35.41 36.09 41.72
N GLU A 5 35.21 35.42 40.59
CA GLU A 5 35.92 34.18 40.19
C GLU A 5 35.96 33.15 41.33
N GLN A 6 35.16 32.08 41.17
CA GLN A 6 35.61 30.72 41.50
C GLN A 6 34.71 29.68 40.82
N ASP A 7 35.35 28.97 39.92
CA ASP A 7 34.89 27.86 39.10
C ASP A 7 35.50 26.58 39.70
N PRO A 8 34.73 25.59 40.17
CA PRO A 8 35.29 24.27 40.47
C PRO A 8 35.05 23.32 39.30
N GLY A 9 36.13 23.06 38.57
CA GLY A 9 36.22 22.07 37.51
C GLY A 9 35.80 20.67 37.96
N GLY A 10 34.74 20.16 37.34
CA GLY A 10 34.31 18.77 37.42
C GLY A 10 35.00 17.90 36.37
N GLU A 11 36.27 17.56 36.60
CA GLU A 11 36.94 16.45 35.92
C GLU A 11 36.64 15.15 36.68
N ALA A 12 35.89 14.23 36.07
CA ALA A 12 36.12 12.77 36.18
C ALA A 12 34.91 11.99 35.62
N GLY A 13 35.08 11.43 34.43
CA GLY A 13 34.06 10.53 33.88
C GLY A 13 34.37 9.96 32.51
N ARG A 14 35.64 9.64 32.20
CA ARG A 14 35.96 8.91 30.97
C ARG A 14 35.32 7.51 31.05
N PRO A 15 34.41 7.13 30.13
CA PRO A 15 33.83 5.81 30.13
C PRO A 15 34.90 4.77 29.82
N ARG A 16 35.04 3.76 30.70
CA ARG A 16 35.88 2.58 30.49
C ARG A 16 35.54 1.93 29.15
N ALA A 17 36.51 1.90 28.24
CA ALA A 17 36.43 1.13 27.02
C ALA A 17 36.23 -0.36 27.37
N VAL A 18 35.04 -0.88 27.09
CA VAL A 18 34.73 -2.32 27.20
C VAL A 18 35.51 -3.02 26.10
N ARG A 19 36.62 -3.65 26.49
CA ARG A 19 37.45 -4.49 25.63
C ARG A 19 36.64 -5.74 25.27
N LEU A 20 35.92 -5.68 24.14
CA LEU A 20 35.23 -6.83 23.55
C LEU A 20 36.26 -7.92 23.26
N GLN A 21 36.23 -8.99 24.05
CA GLN A 21 37.04 -10.17 23.75
C GLN A 21 36.51 -10.83 22.46
N PRO A 22 37.41 -11.24 21.54
CA PRO A 22 37.01 -11.98 20.36
C PRO A 22 36.45 -13.34 20.78
N ARG A 23 35.14 -13.55 20.54
CA ARG A 23 34.50 -14.86 20.66
C ARG A 23 35.20 -15.83 19.71
N ARG A 24 35.98 -16.75 20.27
CA ARG A 24 36.49 -17.95 19.57
C ARG A 24 35.29 -18.71 18.99
N ARG A 25 35.16 -18.71 17.67
CA ARG A 25 34.28 -19.64 16.93
C ARG A 25 34.88 -21.04 17.05
N GLN A 26 34.35 -21.85 17.96
CA GLN A 26 34.55 -23.30 17.97
C GLN A 26 33.43 -24.00 17.19
N GLY A 27 33.79 -24.99 16.38
CA GLY A 27 32.90 -25.90 15.64
C GLY A 27 32.53 -25.34 14.26
N ARG A 28 33.24 -25.63 13.17
CA ARG A 28 33.67 -26.94 12.61
C ARG A 28 32.52 -27.94 12.45
N ASP A 29 32.10 -28.05 11.19
CA ASP A 29 32.11 -29.29 10.43
C ASP A 29 31.17 -30.40 10.90
N ARG A 30 29.87 -30.20 10.70
CA ARG A 30 28.93 -31.30 10.39
C ARG A 30 27.91 -30.85 9.34
N LEU A 31 28.41 -30.57 8.14
CA LEU A 31 27.56 -30.66 6.95
C LEU A 31 27.32 -32.14 6.71
N GLY A 32 26.15 -32.62 7.12
CA GLY A 32 25.67 -33.94 6.74
C GLY A 32 25.60 -34.09 5.21
N PRO A 33 25.56 -35.33 4.69
CA PRO A 33 25.54 -35.57 3.26
C PRO A 33 24.37 -34.85 2.61
N VAL A 34 24.69 -33.94 1.69
CA VAL A 34 23.70 -33.24 0.86
C VAL A 34 22.96 -34.30 0.03
N PRO A 35 21.61 -34.38 0.11
CA PRO A 35 20.86 -35.33 -0.69
C PRO A 35 21.07 -35.03 -2.18
N ARG A 36 21.48 -36.05 -2.95
CA ARG A 36 21.67 -35.94 -4.40
C ARG A 36 20.34 -35.56 -5.06
N PRO A 37 20.32 -34.61 -6.00
CA PRO A 37 19.12 -34.28 -6.75
C PRO A 37 18.69 -35.50 -7.57
N LEU A 38 17.43 -35.91 -7.39
CA LEU A 38 16.79 -36.90 -8.24
C LEU A 38 16.83 -36.39 -9.69
N ARG A 39 17.55 -37.11 -10.56
CA ARG A 39 17.53 -36.89 -12.01
C ARG A 39 16.08 -37.03 -12.49
N ARG A 40 15.42 -35.91 -12.77
CA ARG A 40 14.16 -35.89 -13.52
C ARG A 40 14.43 -36.44 -14.92
N ALA A 41 13.72 -37.50 -15.28
CA ALA A 41 13.67 -38.00 -16.64
C ALA A 41 13.15 -36.90 -17.59
N PRO A 42 13.71 -36.75 -18.80
CA PRO A 42 13.19 -35.80 -19.78
C PRO A 42 11.82 -36.26 -20.25
N LEU A 43 10.79 -35.47 -19.98
CA LEU A 43 9.48 -35.60 -20.61
C LEU A 43 9.64 -35.26 -22.10
N GLY A 44 9.47 -36.27 -22.95
CA GLY A 44 9.49 -36.13 -24.40
C GLY A 44 8.37 -35.20 -24.87
N VAL A 45 8.75 -34.01 -25.31
CA VAL A 45 7.87 -33.09 -26.03
C VAL A 45 7.72 -33.61 -27.46
N ARG A 46 6.60 -34.27 -27.72
CA ARG A 46 6.18 -34.71 -29.05
C ARG A 46 5.50 -33.53 -29.73
N ALA A 47 6.16 -32.93 -30.71
CA ALA A 47 5.56 -31.95 -31.61
C ALA A 47 4.78 -32.66 -32.74
N PRO A 48 3.52 -32.29 -33.00
CA PRO A 48 2.94 -32.39 -34.33
C PRO A 48 2.97 -30.97 -34.95
N GLY A 49 3.65 -30.75 -36.07
CA GLY A 49 3.34 -31.39 -37.34
C GLY A 49 2.23 -30.60 -38.03
N GLY A 50 2.59 -29.48 -38.66
CA GLY A 50 1.68 -28.74 -39.54
C GLY A 50 1.57 -29.39 -40.92
N PRO A 51 0.52 -29.04 -41.68
CA PRO A 51 0.71 -28.84 -43.11
C PRO A 51 0.16 -27.49 -43.60
N ARG A 52 0.89 -27.00 -44.59
CA ARG A 52 0.64 -25.85 -45.44
C ARG A 52 -0.67 -26.05 -46.23
N HIS A 53 -1.46 -25.00 -46.38
CA HIS A 53 -2.31 -24.86 -47.57
C HIS A 53 -2.22 -23.44 -48.14
N LEU A 54 -1.71 -23.40 -49.37
CA LEU A 54 -1.72 -22.28 -50.28
C LEU A 54 -3.16 -22.10 -50.80
N GLY A 55 -3.81 -21.02 -50.38
CA GLY A 55 -5.13 -20.60 -50.88
C GLY A 55 -4.99 -19.40 -51.80
N ARG A 56 -4.83 -19.68 -53.09
CA ARG A 56 -4.83 -18.74 -54.21
C ARG A 56 -6.29 -18.44 -54.58
N GLY A 57 -6.67 -17.17 -54.65
CA GLY A 57 -7.95 -16.71 -55.18
C GLY A 57 -8.21 -15.29 -54.67
N GLY A 58 -8.54 -14.30 -55.48
CA GLY A 58 -9.12 -14.27 -56.81
C GLY A 58 -9.88 -12.94 -56.84
N GLY A 59 -9.85 -12.25 -57.98
CA GLY A 59 -10.25 -10.85 -58.08
C GLY A 59 -11.66 -10.52 -57.58
N ARG A 60 -11.90 -9.23 -57.37
CA ARG A 60 -12.75 -8.42 -58.27
C ARG A 60 -12.76 -6.99 -57.78
N GLY A 61 -12.46 -6.09 -58.72
CA GLY A 61 -12.58 -4.66 -58.51
C GLY A 61 -14.01 -4.27 -58.13
N ARG A 62 -14.11 -3.28 -57.25
CA ARG A 62 -15.32 -2.47 -57.12
C ARG A 62 -14.96 -1.02 -57.32
N ARG A 63 -15.76 -0.45 -58.20
CA ARG A 63 -15.62 0.84 -58.88
C ARG A 63 -15.77 1.98 -57.88
N ARG A 64 -14.94 3.00 -58.04
CA ARG A 64 -15.16 4.34 -57.47
C ARG A 64 -16.43 4.94 -58.09
N PRO A 65 -17.37 5.50 -57.30
CA PRO A 65 -18.37 6.42 -57.83
C PRO A 65 -17.77 7.84 -57.95
N PRO A 66 -17.93 8.54 -59.09
CA PRO A 66 -17.75 9.98 -59.16
C PRO A 66 -19.07 10.68 -58.80
N GLY A 67 -18.98 11.85 -58.16
CA GLY A 67 -20.11 12.76 -58.01
C GLY A 67 -20.65 12.86 -56.58
N ARG A 68 -20.01 13.71 -55.77
CA ARG A 68 -20.72 14.41 -54.70
C ARG A 68 -20.60 15.90 -54.95
N THR A 69 -21.76 16.48 -55.22
CA THR A 69 -22.03 17.89 -55.44
C THR A 69 -21.56 18.72 -54.25
N ARG A 70 -20.94 19.86 -54.59
CA ARG A 70 -20.55 20.91 -53.65
C ARG A 70 -21.80 21.42 -52.94
N ARG A 71 -21.85 21.22 -51.62
CA ARG A 71 -22.85 21.82 -50.73
C ARG A 71 -22.27 23.15 -50.19
N PRO A 72 -23.04 24.25 -50.18
CA PRO A 72 -22.54 25.57 -49.83
C PRO A 72 -22.11 25.67 -48.37
N ALA A 73 -21.10 26.52 -48.14
CA ALA A 73 -20.42 26.76 -46.88
C ALA A 73 -21.37 27.25 -45.79
N ALA A 74 -21.87 26.32 -44.97
CA ALA A 74 -22.41 26.65 -43.66
C ALA A 74 -21.23 26.82 -42.69
N ARG A 75 -21.15 28.03 -42.09
CA ARG A 75 -20.24 28.45 -41.01
C ARG A 75 -19.62 27.28 -40.24
N ALA A 76 -18.30 27.15 -40.37
CA ALA A 76 -17.49 26.18 -39.66
C ALA A 76 -17.62 26.38 -38.14
N ARG A 77 -18.56 25.66 -37.52
CA ARG A 77 -18.51 25.39 -36.08
C ARG A 77 -17.27 24.53 -35.84
N ARG A 78 -16.35 25.04 -35.02
CA ARG A 78 -15.13 24.36 -34.54
C ARG A 78 -15.47 22.89 -34.23
N PRO A 79 -14.75 21.90 -34.79
CA PRO A 79 -14.99 20.50 -34.46
C PRO A 79 -14.70 20.31 -32.98
N VAL A 80 -15.76 20.07 -32.20
CA VAL A 80 -15.63 19.61 -30.82
C VAL A 80 -14.92 18.26 -30.92
N ARG A 81 -13.65 18.24 -30.51
CA ARG A 81 -12.80 17.04 -30.45
C ARG A 81 -13.60 15.99 -29.66
N ARG A 82 -14.10 14.96 -30.36
CA ARG A 82 -14.76 13.83 -29.72
C ARG A 82 -13.76 13.23 -28.74
N VAL A 83 -13.99 13.45 -27.45
CA VAL A 83 -13.32 12.73 -26.38
C VAL A 83 -13.64 11.25 -26.60
N PRO A 84 -12.64 10.37 -26.76
CA PRO A 84 -12.90 8.94 -26.85
C PRO A 84 -13.66 8.51 -25.58
N GLN A 85 -14.93 8.18 -25.76
CA GLN A 85 -15.74 7.56 -24.70
C GLN A 85 -15.26 6.12 -24.54
N GLY A 86 -14.81 5.81 -23.33
CA GLY A 86 -14.74 4.44 -22.83
C GLY A 86 -13.32 3.87 -22.72
N PRO A 87 -12.82 3.61 -21.49
CA PRO A 87 -11.74 2.65 -21.32
C PRO A 87 -12.20 1.26 -21.82
N PRO A 88 -11.26 0.42 -22.32
CA PRO A 88 -11.60 -0.91 -22.82
C PRO A 88 -12.26 -1.75 -21.73
N ALA A 89 -13.41 -2.31 -22.07
CA ALA A 89 -14.16 -3.25 -21.25
C ALA A 89 -13.41 -4.58 -21.15
N ALA A 90 -12.43 -4.67 -20.25
CA ALA A 90 -11.83 -5.94 -19.84
C ALA A 90 -10.95 -5.75 -18.60
N VAL A 91 -11.55 -5.73 -17.40
CA VAL A 91 -11.07 -6.39 -16.17
C VAL A 91 -12.24 -6.32 -15.17
N GLN A 92 -13.19 -7.26 -15.25
CA GLN A 92 -14.13 -7.52 -14.15
C GLN A 92 -13.44 -8.44 -13.13
N GLY A 93 -12.40 -7.92 -12.49
CA GLY A 93 -11.94 -8.44 -11.21
C GLY A 93 -12.49 -7.50 -10.16
N HIS A 94 -13.54 -7.90 -9.43
CA HIS A 94 -14.03 -7.18 -8.26
C HIS A 94 -13.01 -7.27 -7.11
N GLY A 95 -11.82 -6.70 -7.31
CA GLY A 95 -11.01 -6.23 -6.19
C GLY A 95 -11.77 -5.09 -5.51
N PRO A 96 -11.62 -4.89 -4.19
CA PRO A 96 -12.21 -3.76 -3.51
C PRO A 96 -11.77 -2.48 -4.23
N VAL A 97 -12.74 -1.80 -4.86
CA VAL A 97 -12.46 -0.52 -5.55
C VAL A 97 -11.80 0.38 -4.51
N PRO A 98 -10.56 0.86 -4.74
CA PRO A 98 -9.81 1.59 -3.73
C PRO A 98 -10.66 2.78 -3.27
N ARG A 99 -11.20 2.65 -2.07
CA ARG A 99 -12.15 3.61 -1.54
C ARG A 99 -11.41 4.93 -1.40
N LEU A 100 -11.93 5.99 -2.02
CA LEU A 100 -11.43 7.34 -1.73
C LEU A 100 -11.35 7.52 -0.22
N PRO A 101 -10.26 8.11 0.30
CA PRO A 101 -10.08 8.31 1.72
C PRO A 101 -11.31 9.00 2.30
N ALA A 102 -11.74 8.58 3.49
CA ALA A 102 -12.98 9.04 4.12
C ALA A 102 -13.11 10.57 4.15
N ALA A 103 -11.98 11.28 4.21
CA ALA A 103 -11.88 12.74 4.10
C ALA A 103 -12.56 13.35 2.87
N LEU A 104 -12.71 12.59 1.77
CA LEU A 104 -13.39 13.03 0.54
C LEU A 104 -14.86 12.60 0.46
N ARG A 105 -15.36 11.76 1.38
CA ARG A 105 -16.74 11.25 1.38
C ARG A 105 -17.70 12.05 2.26
N ASP A 106 -17.22 12.55 3.40
CA ASP A 106 -18.12 12.96 4.50
C ASP A 106 -18.21 14.49 4.73
N GLY A 107 -17.64 15.32 3.85
CA GLY A 107 -17.62 16.78 3.99
C GLY A 107 -18.61 17.51 3.07
N ALA A 108 -19.31 18.51 3.60
CA ALA A 108 -20.21 19.41 2.88
C ALA A 108 -19.57 19.97 1.58
N GLY A 109 -20.19 19.64 0.43
CA GLY A 109 -19.94 20.24 -0.89
C GLY A 109 -18.68 19.75 -1.61
N GLY A 110 -18.87 19.01 -2.71
CA GLY A 110 -17.78 18.45 -3.52
C GLY A 110 -16.78 19.48 -4.09
N ILE A 111 -17.17 20.75 -4.23
CA ILE A 111 -16.26 21.83 -4.63
C ILE A 111 -15.48 22.38 -3.41
N GLY A 112 -16.14 22.49 -2.25
CA GLY A 112 -15.51 23.00 -1.02
C GLY A 112 -14.41 22.08 -0.51
N SER A 113 -14.68 20.77 -0.47
CA SER A 113 -13.67 19.76 -0.12
C SER A 113 -12.49 19.74 -1.10
N LEU A 114 -12.76 19.93 -2.39
CA LEU A 114 -11.73 20.00 -3.42
C LEU A 114 -10.88 21.27 -3.32
N ARG A 115 -11.48 22.42 -2.99
CA ARG A 115 -10.74 23.65 -2.69
C ARG A 115 -9.80 23.45 -1.50
N GLU A 116 -10.26 22.78 -0.45
CA GLU A 116 -9.43 22.49 0.71
C GLU A 116 -8.30 21.51 0.39
N LEU A 117 -8.57 20.49 -0.44
CA LEU A 117 -7.55 19.58 -0.98
C LEU A 117 -6.46 20.35 -1.74
N ILE A 118 -6.86 21.27 -2.62
CA ILE A 118 -5.92 22.13 -3.36
C ILE A 118 -5.09 22.99 -2.39
N ARG A 119 -5.72 23.58 -1.37
CA ARG A 119 -5.02 24.42 -0.40
C ARG A 119 -3.96 23.65 0.39
N ARG A 120 -4.28 22.43 0.84
CA ARG A 120 -3.37 21.61 1.66
C ARG A 120 -2.34 20.85 0.83
N HIS A 121 -2.72 20.35 -0.34
CA HIS A 121 -1.96 19.38 -1.12
C HIS A 121 -1.77 19.77 -2.59
N GLY A 122 -1.95 21.04 -2.94
CA GLY A 122 -1.92 21.53 -4.33
C GLY A 122 -0.66 21.15 -5.12
N ARG A 123 0.51 21.12 -4.48
CA ARG A 123 1.78 20.71 -5.13
C ARG A 123 1.78 19.24 -5.54
N ALA A 124 1.32 18.35 -4.65
CA ALA A 124 1.21 16.92 -4.95
C ALA A 124 0.16 16.67 -6.03
N LEU A 125 -0.98 17.36 -5.93
CA LEU A 125 -2.06 17.29 -6.91
C LEU A 125 -1.62 17.77 -8.28
N GLU A 126 -0.92 18.89 -8.38
CA GLU A 126 -0.40 19.40 -9.66
C GLU A 126 0.61 18.44 -10.29
N ALA A 127 1.50 17.86 -9.49
CA ALA A 127 2.46 16.86 -9.97
C ALA A 127 1.77 15.63 -10.55
N ASP A 128 0.74 15.10 -9.87
CA ASP A 128 -0.01 13.94 -10.34
C ASP A 128 -0.88 14.26 -11.57
N LEU A 129 -1.58 15.41 -11.58
CA LEU A 129 -2.37 15.86 -12.73
C LEU A 129 -1.51 15.99 -14.00
N ARG A 130 -0.30 16.54 -13.84
CA ARG A 130 0.65 16.69 -14.95
C ARG A 130 1.20 15.34 -15.40
N ARG A 131 1.49 14.42 -14.48
CA ARG A 131 2.05 13.10 -14.77
C ARG A 131 1.04 12.20 -15.49
N GLU A 132 -0.21 12.15 -15.02
CA GLU A 132 -1.21 11.17 -15.48
C GLU A 132 -2.10 11.70 -16.61
N TYR A 133 -2.45 12.99 -16.58
CA TYR A 133 -3.40 13.58 -17.54
C TYR A 133 -2.80 14.69 -18.41
N GLY A 134 -1.58 15.15 -18.09
CA GLY A 134 -0.92 16.24 -18.83
C GLY A 134 -1.56 17.61 -18.60
N VAL A 135 -2.45 17.77 -17.61
CA VAL A 135 -3.15 19.02 -17.29
C VAL A 135 -2.46 19.74 -16.14
N ARG A 136 -2.59 21.08 -16.08
CA ARG A 136 -2.05 21.89 -14.98
C ARG A 136 -3.19 22.41 -14.11
N LEU A 137 -2.91 22.59 -12.82
CA LEU A 137 -3.91 23.11 -11.89
C LEU A 137 -4.35 24.55 -12.25
N ARG A 138 -3.45 25.35 -12.83
CA ARG A 138 -3.76 26.70 -13.31
C ARG A 138 -4.87 26.74 -14.36
N ASP A 139 -5.04 25.65 -15.12
CA ASP A 139 -6.01 25.56 -16.22
C ASP A 139 -7.45 25.63 -15.68
N LEU A 140 -7.64 25.37 -14.37
CA LEU A 140 -8.89 25.57 -13.64
C LEU A 140 -9.31 27.05 -13.60
N TYR A 141 -8.34 27.97 -13.55
CA TYR A 141 -8.58 29.41 -13.51
C TYR A 141 -8.63 30.03 -14.90
N THR A 142 -7.98 29.41 -15.89
CA THR A 142 -8.09 29.80 -17.31
C THR A 142 -9.42 29.36 -17.93
N GLY A 143 -10.08 28.36 -17.34
CA GLY A 143 -11.32 27.77 -17.85
C GLY A 143 -11.13 26.59 -18.80
N ASP A 144 -9.87 26.19 -19.06
CA ASP A 144 -9.51 25.01 -19.85
C ASP A 144 -9.77 23.71 -19.08
N LEU A 145 -9.84 23.78 -17.75
CA LEU A 145 -10.21 22.68 -16.86
C LEU A 145 -11.43 23.09 -16.03
N THR A 146 -12.47 22.27 -16.01
CA THR A 146 -13.65 22.52 -15.17
C THR A 146 -13.52 21.83 -13.80
N TRP A 147 -14.22 22.35 -12.79
CA TRP A 147 -14.30 21.70 -11.46
C TRP A 147 -14.76 20.24 -11.55
N ARG A 148 -15.68 19.93 -12.45
CA ARG A 148 -16.22 18.58 -12.63
C ARG A 148 -15.18 17.62 -13.24
N GLU A 149 -14.38 18.10 -14.19
CA GLU A 149 -13.26 17.33 -14.74
C GLU A 149 -12.18 17.11 -13.68
N LEU A 150 -11.85 18.13 -12.91
CA LEU A 150 -10.90 17.99 -11.81
C LEU A 150 -11.38 16.95 -10.78
N ILE A 151 -12.66 16.94 -10.41
CA ILE A 151 -13.23 15.89 -9.56
C ILE A 151 -13.04 14.51 -10.20
N SER A 152 -13.30 14.39 -11.51
CA SER A 152 -13.17 13.13 -12.23
C SER A 152 -11.72 12.63 -12.25
N TYR A 153 -10.75 13.53 -12.45
CA TYR A 153 -9.33 13.22 -12.41
C TYR A 153 -8.87 12.83 -11.01
N VAL A 154 -9.24 13.58 -9.97
CA VAL A 154 -8.90 13.24 -8.58
C VAL A 154 -9.44 11.85 -8.20
N ARG A 155 -10.64 11.51 -8.66
CA ARG A 155 -11.25 10.18 -8.43
C ARG A 155 -10.56 9.06 -9.23
N GLY A 156 -10.00 9.40 -10.39
CA GLY A 156 -9.29 8.47 -11.28
C GLY A 156 -7.80 8.33 -11.01
N LEU A 157 -7.25 9.06 -10.02
CA LEU A 157 -5.82 9.01 -9.69
C LEU A 157 -5.37 7.60 -9.31
N SER A 158 -4.21 7.21 -9.84
CA SER A 158 -3.54 5.96 -9.48
C SER A 158 -3.39 5.80 -7.96
N PRO A 159 -3.46 4.58 -7.40
CA PRO A 159 -3.17 4.33 -5.98
C PRO A 159 -1.81 4.86 -5.53
N GLN A 160 -0.83 4.90 -6.45
CA GLN A 160 0.53 5.38 -6.21
C GLN A 160 0.70 6.90 -6.37
N ALA A 161 -0.39 7.64 -6.58
CA ALA A 161 -0.34 9.09 -6.71
C ALA A 161 0.19 9.76 -5.43
N ALA A 162 1.03 10.78 -5.59
CA ALA A 162 1.61 11.53 -4.48
C ALA A 162 0.51 12.18 -3.60
N THR A 163 -0.59 12.58 -4.22
CA THR A 163 -1.78 13.13 -3.56
C THR A 163 -2.42 12.12 -2.61
N ARG A 164 -2.52 10.84 -3.00
CA ARG A 164 -3.08 9.80 -2.12
C ARG A 164 -2.15 9.51 -0.94
N THR A 165 -0.85 9.48 -1.18
CA THR A 165 0.16 9.37 -0.12
C THR A 165 0.07 10.54 0.86
N ALA A 166 -0.07 11.77 0.34
CA ALA A 166 -0.21 12.96 1.17
C ALA A 166 -1.51 12.96 2.00
N LEU A 167 -2.60 12.43 1.44
CA LEU A 167 -3.88 12.26 2.15
C LEU A 167 -3.81 11.20 3.25
N ASN A 168 -3.02 10.14 3.05
CA ASN A 168 -2.83 9.05 4.01
C ASN A 168 -1.70 9.35 5.02
N ALA A 169 -1.54 10.63 5.41
CA ALA A 169 -0.52 11.08 6.36
C ALA A 169 0.92 10.69 5.97
N GLY A 170 1.21 10.64 4.66
CA GLY A 170 2.52 10.25 4.13
C GLY A 170 2.72 8.74 3.99
N ILE A 171 1.72 7.92 4.32
CA ILE A 171 1.77 6.47 4.16
C ILE A 171 1.34 6.13 2.74
N PRO A 172 2.22 5.56 1.89
CA PRO A 172 1.84 5.19 0.53
C PRO A 172 0.72 4.13 0.53
N GLU A 173 -0.14 4.13 -0.49
CA GLU A 173 -1.04 2.98 -0.65
C GLU A 173 -0.26 1.80 -1.22
N PRO A 174 -0.54 0.56 -0.79
CA PRO A 174 0.12 -0.60 -1.35
C PRO A 174 -0.27 -0.76 -2.82
N SER A 175 0.66 -1.23 -3.64
CA SER A 175 0.31 -1.65 -5.00
C SER A 175 -0.52 -2.93 -4.97
N GLY A 176 -1.29 -3.17 -6.04
CA GLY A 176 -2.04 -4.44 -6.17
C GLY A 176 -1.12 -5.66 -6.09
N GLU A 177 0.08 -5.56 -6.67
CA GLU A 177 1.12 -6.61 -6.58
C GLU A 177 1.60 -6.84 -5.14
N GLN A 178 1.79 -5.77 -4.36
CA GLN A 178 2.19 -5.88 -2.95
C GLN A 178 1.11 -6.55 -2.10
N ILE A 179 -0.17 -6.27 -2.38
CA ILE A 179 -1.29 -6.94 -1.71
C ILE A 179 -1.28 -8.44 -2.05
N VAL A 180 -1.20 -8.79 -3.33
CA VAL A 180 -1.17 -10.20 -3.78
C VAL A 180 0.04 -10.94 -3.22
N LEU A 181 1.20 -10.29 -3.15
CA LEU A 181 2.41 -10.89 -2.58
C LEU A 181 2.26 -11.13 -1.07
N ALA A 182 1.63 -10.20 -0.34
CA ALA A 182 1.33 -10.40 1.08
C ALA A 182 0.36 -11.58 1.31
N ASP A 183 -0.72 -11.67 0.51
CA ASP A 183 -1.67 -12.79 0.58
C ASP A 183 -1.00 -14.13 0.24
N LEU A 184 -0.09 -14.14 -0.74
CA LEU A 184 0.68 -15.33 -1.11
C LEU A 184 1.59 -15.77 0.03
N ILE A 185 2.31 -14.84 0.66
CA ILE A 185 3.17 -15.14 1.82
C ILE A 185 2.35 -15.70 2.98
N ASP A 186 1.17 -15.14 3.24
CA ASP A 186 0.26 -15.63 4.27
C ASP A 186 -0.19 -17.07 4.00
N THR A 187 -0.54 -17.35 2.75
CA THR A 187 -0.93 -18.70 2.31
C THR A 187 0.21 -19.70 2.51
N VAL A 188 1.43 -19.34 2.12
CA VAL A 188 2.62 -20.20 2.30
C VAL A 188 2.91 -20.43 3.77
N ASN A 189 2.80 -19.41 4.62
CA ASN A 189 3.01 -19.54 6.06
C ASN A 189 1.98 -20.48 6.71
N VAL A 190 0.72 -20.42 6.28
CA VAL A 190 -0.34 -21.33 6.73
C VAL A 190 -0.06 -22.77 6.31
N LEU A 191 0.39 -22.98 5.07
CA LEU A 191 0.78 -24.31 4.58
C LEU A 191 1.97 -24.88 5.35
N ASP A 192 3.02 -24.09 5.60
CA ASP A 192 4.17 -24.50 6.42
C ASP A 192 3.73 -24.84 7.86
N TRP A 193 2.83 -24.05 8.44
CA TRP A 193 2.26 -24.36 9.75
C TRP A 193 1.49 -25.69 9.76
N HIS A 194 0.62 -25.95 8.78
CA HIS A 194 -0.10 -27.23 8.67
C HIS A 194 0.87 -28.40 8.52
N PHE A 195 1.90 -28.24 7.70
CA PHE A 195 2.92 -29.27 7.50
C PHE A 195 3.67 -29.57 8.81
N ARG A 196 4.08 -28.53 9.55
CA ARG A 196 4.71 -28.71 10.86
C ARG A 196 3.77 -29.38 11.84
N GLN A 197 2.50 -28.95 11.88
CA GLN A 197 1.49 -29.49 12.78
C GLN A 197 1.23 -30.98 12.52
N GLY A 198 1.15 -31.40 11.25
CA GLY A 198 0.95 -32.80 10.86
C GLY A 198 2.17 -33.69 11.07
N ASN A 199 3.38 -33.12 11.07
CA ASN A 199 4.63 -33.85 11.29
C ASN A 199 5.18 -33.71 12.72
N THR A 200 4.42 -33.11 13.64
CA THR A 200 4.81 -33.03 15.05
C THR A 200 4.41 -34.33 15.76
N ALA A 201 5.32 -34.91 16.53
CA ALA A 201 5.01 -36.11 17.32
C ALA A 201 3.85 -35.85 18.29
N GLU A 202 3.02 -36.86 18.57
CA GLU A 202 1.78 -36.71 19.34
C GLU A 202 1.97 -36.05 20.72
N LYS A 203 3.10 -36.33 21.39
CA LYS A 203 3.44 -35.79 22.71
C LYS A 203 4.22 -34.47 22.66
N ALA A 204 4.62 -34.00 21.48
CA ALA A 204 5.34 -32.75 21.34
C ALA A 204 4.37 -31.54 21.32
N PRO A 205 4.80 -30.35 21.78
CA PRO A 205 3.95 -29.17 21.78
C PRO A 205 3.53 -28.80 20.36
N LYS A 206 2.22 -28.53 20.18
CA LYS A 206 1.66 -28.13 18.89
C LYS A 206 2.33 -26.85 18.37
N ALA A 207 2.50 -26.77 17.06
CA ALA A 207 3.08 -25.60 16.41
C ALA A 207 2.17 -24.38 16.60
N LYS A 208 2.75 -23.22 16.93
CA LYS A 208 2.01 -21.96 17.01
C LYS A 208 1.44 -21.59 15.65
N PRO A 209 0.22 -21.04 15.57
CA PRO A 209 -0.38 -20.64 14.31
C PRO A 209 0.52 -19.66 13.56
N ALA A 210 0.49 -19.78 12.23
CA ALA A 210 1.20 -18.88 11.33
C ALA A 210 0.82 -17.42 11.62
N LYS A 211 1.82 -16.55 11.70
CA LYS A 211 1.61 -15.11 11.79
C LYS A 211 1.42 -14.55 10.38
N SER A 212 0.40 -13.72 10.20
CA SER A 212 0.23 -12.97 8.95
C SER A 212 1.40 -12.01 8.73
N TYR A 213 1.72 -11.77 7.47
CA TYR A 213 2.68 -10.80 7.00
C TYR A 213 2.32 -9.42 7.53
N PRO A 214 3.29 -8.63 8.02
CA PRO A 214 3.01 -7.29 8.53
C PRO A 214 2.55 -6.36 7.40
N ARG A 215 1.26 -6.01 7.40
CA ARG A 215 0.64 -5.09 6.44
C ARG A 215 0.64 -3.68 7.02
N TRP A 216 1.58 -2.86 6.59
CA TRP A 216 1.74 -1.49 7.08
C TRP A 216 0.63 -0.53 6.61
N TRP A 217 -0.11 -0.93 5.58
CA TRP A 217 -1.29 -0.23 5.05
C TRP A 217 -2.60 -0.63 5.72
N GLU A 218 -2.65 -1.80 6.37
CA GLU A 218 -3.81 -2.14 7.15
C GLU A 218 -3.71 -1.38 8.47
N PRO A 219 -4.78 -0.67 8.88
CA PRO A 219 -4.84 -0.20 10.24
C PRO A 219 -4.68 -1.43 11.10
N LYS A 220 -3.61 -1.50 11.90
CA LYS A 220 -3.40 -2.61 12.81
C LYS A 220 -4.73 -2.77 13.55
N PRO A 221 -5.36 -3.96 13.50
CA PRO A 221 -6.53 -4.20 14.31
C PRO A 221 -6.09 -3.77 15.69
N ASP A 222 -6.82 -2.79 16.22
CA ASP A 222 -6.46 -2.16 17.46
C ASP A 222 -6.72 -3.20 18.52
N THR A 223 -5.80 -4.16 18.65
CA THR A 223 -5.94 -5.40 19.41
C THR A 223 -6.12 -5.10 20.89
N ALA A 224 -6.07 -3.82 21.27
CA ALA A 224 -6.22 -3.36 22.62
C ALA A 224 -6.57 -1.87 22.80
N ARG A 225 -7.02 -1.06 21.80
CA ARG A 225 -7.60 0.25 22.18
C ARG A 225 -8.98 0.02 22.78
N ARG A 226 -8.96 -0.24 24.08
CA ARG A 226 -10.04 0.10 25.00
C ARG A 226 -11.37 -0.58 24.66
N SER A 227 -11.46 -1.90 24.79
CA SER A 227 -12.78 -2.40 25.24
C SER A 227 -13.06 -1.64 26.54
N ALA A 228 -14.24 -1.01 26.64
CA ALA A 228 -14.59 -0.20 27.81
C ALA A 228 -14.34 -0.98 29.11
N GLU A 229 -14.58 -2.30 29.05
CA GLU A 229 -14.29 -3.27 30.10
C GLU A 229 -12.80 -3.35 30.49
N ARG A 230 -11.87 -3.33 29.53
CA ARG A 230 -10.43 -3.36 29.85
C ARG A 230 -9.98 -2.05 30.50
N VAL A 231 -10.55 -0.93 30.08
CA VAL A 231 -10.30 0.39 30.69
C VAL A 231 -10.87 0.41 32.11
N ALA A 232 -12.12 0.00 32.28
CA ALA A 232 -12.78 -0.10 33.58
C ALA A 232 -12.00 -1.03 34.53
N ARG A 233 -11.52 -2.18 34.05
CA ARG A 233 -10.71 -3.12 34.86
C ARG A 233 -9.38 -2.50 35.30
N LEU A 234 -8.74 -1.69 34.46
CA LEU A 234 -7.51 -0.97 34.80
C LEU A 234 -7.77 0.16 35.80
N GLU A 235 -8.89 0.88 35.66
CA GLU A 235 -9.29 1.94 36.58
C GLU A 235 -9.68 1.39 37.96
N ASP A 236 -10.42 0.28 38.01
CA ASP A 236 -10.72 -0.43 39.25
C ASP A 236 -9.45 -0.94 39.94
N ALA A 237 -8.50 -1.49 39.18
CA ALA A 237 -7.21 -1.90 39.72
C ALA A 237 -6.44 -0.72 40.32
N ARG A 238 -6.49 0.46 39.68
CA ARG A 238 -5.89 1.69 40.21
C ARG A 238 -6.59 2.16 41.49
N ARG A 239 -7.92 2.14 41.52
CA ARG A 239 -8.71 2.49 42.73
C ARG A 239 -8.35 1.59 43.91
N ARG A 240 -8.26 0.27 43.69
CA ARG A 240 -7.85 -0.69 44.73
C ARG A 240 -6.42 -0.44 45.22
N LYS A 241 -5.50 -0.06 44.32
CA LYS A 241 -4.13 0.29 44.69
C LYS A 241 -4.09 1.54 45.57
N CYS A 242 -4.76 2.63 45.16
CA CYS A 242 -4.83 3.85 45.95
C CYS A 242 -5.50 3.62 47.31
N ALA A 243 -6.59 2.84 47.37
CA ALA A 243 -7.27 2.52 48.62
C ALA A 243 -6.37 1.71 49.57
N ARG A 244 -5.56 0.78 49.04
CA ARG A 244 -4.56 0.05 49.84
C ARG A 244 -3.46 0.99 50.35
N GLU A 245 -2.95 1.86 49.49
CA GLU A 245 -1.91 2.83 49.87
C GLU A 245 -2.40 3.79 50.96
N GLN A 246 -3.65 4.25 50.87
CA GLN A 246 -4.29 5.06 51.91
C GLN A 246 -4.49 4.28 53.21
N ALA A 247 -4.97 3.04 53.15
CA ALA A 247 -5.16 2.22 54.34
C ALA A 247 -3.84 1.87 55.06
N ILE A 248 -2.74 1.73 54.32
CA ILE A 248 -1.39 1.59 54.87
C ILE A 248 -0.92 2.90 55.50
N ALA A 249 -1.11 4.03 54.82
CA ALA A 249 -0.73 5.35 55.35
C ALA A 249 -1.50 5.73 56.63
N GLU A 250 -2.76 5.31 56.73
CA GLU A 250 -3.61 5.48 57.91
C GLU A 250 -3.34 4.43 59.00
N GLY A 251 -2.45 3.47 58.77
CA GLY A 251 -2.12 2.41 59.74
C GLY A 251 -3.24 1.39 59.99
N ARG A 252 -4.26 1.33 59.12
CA ARG A 252 -5.34 0.33 59.21
C ARG A 252 -4.90 -1.05 58.74
N ILE A 253 -3.83 -1.11 57.95
CA ILE A 253 -3.27 -2.35 57.40
C ILE A 253 -1.75 -2.23 57.49
N ALA A 254 -1.10 -3.21 58.12
CA ALA A 254 0.36 -3.31 58.26
C ALA A 254 1.00 -4.00 57.07
#